data_AF-A0A845ZI84-F1
#
_entry.id   AF-A0A845ZI84-F1
#
_cell.length_a   1.000
_cell.length_b   1.000
_cell.length_c   1.000
_cell.angle_alpha   90.00
_cell.angle_beta   90.00
_cell.angle_gamma   90.00
#
_symmetry.space_group_name_H-M   'P 1'
#
loop_
_entity.id
_entity.type
_entity.pdbx_description
1 polymer ?
#
loop_
_entity_poly.entity_id
_entity_poly.type
_entity_poly.pdbx_seq_one_letter_code
_entity_poly.pdbx_strand_id
1 'polypeptide(L)'
;ELLQLQILDTEQLLTIAQAEIDPDQHHRCVELLDKHQDEKLTPEERLELAELRQAADRLMLRKAYAWSVLRWKGHRIPALIDLPVIL
;
A
#
# COMPACT_ATOMS: atom_id res chain seq x y z
N GLU A 1 2.91 15.05 -4.01
CA GLU A 1 3.26 13.66 -4.35
C GLU A 1 2.30 13.07 -5.39
N LEU A 2 1.01 12.85 -5.05
CA LEU A 2 0.07 12.17 -5.96
C LEU A 2 -0.11 12.81 -7.35
N LEU A 3 -0.05 14.15 -7.46
CA LEU A 3 -0.17 14.84 -8.75
C LEU A 3 0.91 14.42 -9.77
N GLN A 4 2.09 13.97 -9.31
CA GLN A 4 3.15 13.49 -10.20
C GLN A 4 2.73 12.22 -10.95
N LEU A 5 1.77 11.43 -10.45
CA LEU A 5 1.29 10.24 -11.14
C LEU A 5 0.51 10.59 -12.41
N GLN A 6 -0.06 11.79 -12.53
CA GLN A 6 -0.82 12.18 -13.74
C GLN A 6 0.03 12.24 -15.00
N ILE A 7 1.32 12.56 -14.85
CA ILE A 7 2.27 12.73 -15.97
C ILE A 7 3.03 11.44 -16.32
N LEU A 8 2.88 10.37 -15.52
CA LEU A 8 3.52 9.09 -15.76
C LEU A 8 2.88 8.36 -16.94
N ASP A 9 3.67 7.53 -17.62
CA ASP A 9 3.15 6.64 -18.65
C ASP A 9 2.33 5.47 -18.05
N THR A 10 1.72 4.69 -18.94
CA THR A 10 0.88 3.55 -18.54
C THR A 10 1.67 2.50 -17.76
N GLU A 11 2.88 2.16 -18.19
CA GLU A 11 3.68 1.09 -17.59
C GLU A 11 4.12 1.46 -16.18
N GLN A 12 4.52 2.71 -15.98
CA GLN A 12 4.85 3.27 -14.67
C GLN A 12 3.63 3.28 -13.75
N LEU A 13 2.47 3.69 -14.26
CA LEU A 13 1.22 3.67 -13.51
C LEU A 13 0.82 2.25 -13.11
N LEU A 14 0.92 1.28 -14.02
CA LEU A 14 0.64 -0.12 -13.76
C LEU A 14 1.58 -0.71 -12.71
N THR A 15 2.87 -0.36 -12.77
CA THR A 15 3.88 -0.77 -11.77
C THR A 15 3.49 -0.26 -10.38
N ILE A 16 3.09 1.01 -10.26
CA ILE A 16 2.64 1.57 -8.97
C ILE A 16 1.32 0.94 -8.53
N ALA A 17 0.37 0.75 -9.45
CA ALA A 17 -0.96 0.22 -9.18
C ALA A 17 -0.94 -1.24 -8.69
N GLN A 18 0.06 -2.01 -9.13
CA GLN A 18 0.26 -3.42 -8.77
C GLN A 18 1.35 -3.61 -7.70
N ALA A 19 1.96 -2.54 -7.20
CA ALA A 19 2.98 -2.64 -6.16
C ALA A 19 2.43 -3.36 -4.91
N GLU A 20 3.25 -4.22 -4.33
CA GLU A 20 2.92 -4.98 -3.11
C GLU A 20 3.64 -4.38 -1.91
N ILE A 21 3.04 -4.58 -0.72
CA ILE A 21 3.74 -4.30 0.53
C ILE A 21 4.85 -5.34 0.65
N ASP A 22 6.02 -4.89 1.11
CA ASP A 22 7.13 -5.80 1.38
C ASP A 22 6.70 -6.88 2.40
N PRO A 23 6.90 -8.17 2.09
CA PRO A 23 6.40 -9.26 2.92
C PRO A 23 7.00 -9.24 4.34
N ASP A 24 8.23 -8.77 4.51
CA ASP A 24 8.87 -8.66 5.82
C ASP A 24 8.24 -7.50 6.62
N GLN A 25 7.92 -6.38 5.97
CA GLN A 25 7.18 -5.28 6.60
C GLN A 25 5.76 -5.71 7.02
N HIS A 26 5.10 -6.51 6.19
CA HIS A 26 3.78 -7.04 6.50
C HIS A 26 3.84 -7.99 7.71
N HIS A 27 4.78 -8.95 7.70
CA HIS A 27 4.98 -9.88 8.81
C HIS A 27 5.27 -9.13 10.11
N ARG A 28 6.17 -8.14 10.05
CA ARG A 28 6.52 -7.31 11.21
C ARG A 28 5.34 -6.53 11.75
N CYS A 29 4.50 -5.98 10.87
CA CYS A 29 3.27 -5.29 11.27
C CYS A 29 2.34 -6.25 12.03
N VAL A 30 2.15 -7.47 11.53
CA VAL A 30 1.32 -8.51 12.19
C VAL A 30 1.88 -8.87 13.58
N GLU A 31 3.19 -9.07 13.71
CA GLU A 31 3.83 -9.34 15.01
C GLU A 31 3.57 -8.21 16.02
N LEU A 32 3.71 -6.95 15.59
CA LEU A 32 3.49 -5.78 16.43
C LEU A 32 2.01 -5.61 16.79
N LEU A 33 1.09 -5.95 15.88
CA LEU A 33 -0.34 -5.96 16.18
C LEU A 33 -0.72 -7.02 17.20
N ASP A 34 -0.12 -8.19 17.14
CA ASP A 34 -0.32 -9.28 18.11
C ASP A 34 0.20 -8.87 19.50
N LYS A 35 1.43 -8.35 19.57
CA LYS A 35 1.99 -7.78 20.81
C LYS A 35 1.18 -6.61 21.37
N HIS A 36 0.50 -5.84 20.52
CA HIS A 36 -0.35 -4.73 20.94
C HIS A 36 -1.59 -5.23 21.69
N GLN A 37 -2.19 -6.34 21.24
CA GLN A 37 -3.32 -6.98 21.90
C GLN A 37 -2.93 -7.49 23.29
N ASP A 38 -1.70 -7.94 23.43
CA ASP A 38 -1.10 -8.40 24.69
C ASP A 38 -0.64 -7.26 25.62
N GLU A 39 -0.84 -5.98 25.24
CA GLU A 39 -0.36 -4.77 25.96
C GLU A 39 1.16 -4.72 26.18
N LYS A 40 1.94 -5.50 25.40
CA LYS A 40 3.40 -5.66 25.58
C LYS A 40 4.24 -4.69 24.75
N LEU A 41 3.61 -3.78 24.00
CA LEU A 41 4.33 -2.89 23.09
C LEU A 41 5.19 -1.86 23.80
N THR A 42 6.49 -1.86 23.50
CA THR A 42 7.38 -0.79 23.96
C THR A 42 7.10 0.52 23.19
N PRO A 43 7.53 1.69 23.71
CA PRO A 43 7.40 2.95 22.99
C PRO A 43 8.05 2.94 21.61
N GLU A 44 9.19 2.27 21.46
CA GLU A 44 9.90 2.11 20.19
C GLU A 44 9.10 1.25 19.20
N GLU A 45 8.55 0.13 19.67
CA GLU A 45 7.68 -0.74 18.86
C GLU A 45 6.38 -0.04 18.44
N ARG A 46 5.85 0.89 19.25
CA ARG A 46 4.68 1.70 18.89
C ARG A 46 5.01 2.68 17.77
N LEU A 47 6.19 3.27 17.81
CA LEU A 47 6.66 4.15 16.74
C LEU A 47 6.85 3.34 15.45
N GLU A 48 7.50 2.17 15.53
CA GLU A 48 7.69 1.25 14.40
C GLU A 48 6.35 0.85 13.77
N LEU A 49 5.36 0.47 14.59
CA LEU A 49 4.01 0.13 14.10
C LEU A 49 3.32 1.32 13.42
N ALA A 50 3.48 2.54 13.94
CA ALA A 50 2.91 3.73 13.33
C ALA A 50 3.55 4.03 11.97
N GLU A 51 4.87 3.87 11.84
CA GLU A 51 5.60 4.06 10.59
C GLU A 51 5.20 3.02 9.54
N LEU A 52 5.09 1.74 9.93
CA LEU A 52 4.65 0.66 9.05
C LEU A 52 3.23 0.90 8.52
N ARG A 53 2.30 1.33 9.39
CA ARG A 53 0.94 1.68 8.99
C ARG A 53 0.92 2.86 8.03
N GLN A 54 1.68 3.92 8.32
CA GLN A 54 1.75 5.09 7.45
C GLN A 54 2.35 4.76 6.08
N ALA A 55 3.33 3.86 6.01
CA ALA A 55 3.90 3.38 4.76
C ALA A 55 2.86 2.58 3.95
N ALA A 56 2.13 1.67 4.59
CA ALA A 56 1.06 0.89 3.96
C ALA A 56 -0.06 1.79 3.42
N ASP A 57 -0.53 2.75 4.21
CA ASP A 57 -1.57 3.72 3.82
C ASP A 57 -1.13 4.55 2.60
N ARG A 58 0.12 5.03 2.62
CA ARG A 58 0.68 5.80 1.50
C ARG A 58 0.74 4.95 0.23
N LEU A 59 1.13 3.69 0.34
CA LEU A 59 1.15 2.77 -0.80
C LEU A 59 -0.27 2.55 -1.34
N MET A 60 -1.25 2.28 -0.47
CA MET A 60 -2.65 2.12 -0.87
C MET A 60 -3.20 3.35 -1.59
N LEU A 61 -2.94 4.56 -1.08
CA LEU A 61 -3.36 5.80 -1.72
C LEU A 61 -2.70 5.98 -3.11
N ARG A 62 -1.41 5.65 -3.24
CA ARG A 62 -0.72 5.70 -4.54
C ARG A 62 -1.29 4.68 -5.53
N LYS A 63 -1.59 3.46 -5.09
CA LYS A 63 -2.24 2.42 -5.90
C LYS A 63 -3.62 2.87 -6.40
N ALA A 64 -4.47 3.33 -5.50
CA ALA A 64 -5.82 3.80 -5.82
C ALA A 64 -5.79 4.98 -6.80
N TYR A 65 -4.85 5.90 -6.61
CA TYR A 65 -4.69 7.04 -7.51
C TYR A 65 -4.17 6.61 -8.88
N ALA A 66 -3.19 5.70 -8.94
CA ALA A 66 -2.68 5.17 -10.20
C ALA A 66 -3.79 4.48 -11.03
N TRP A 67 -4.63 3.65 -10.39
CA TRP A 67 -5.81 3.06 -11.02
C TRP A 67 -6.81 4.10 -11.53
N SER A 68 -7.02 5.18 -10.77
CA SER A 68 -7.90 6.28 -11.16
C SER A 68 -7.38 7.00 -12.41
N VAL A 69 -6.07 7.26 -12.50
CA VAL A 69 -5.43 7.87 -13.68
C VAL A 69 -5.49 6.92 -14.88
N LEU A 70 -5.21 5.63 -14.69
CA LEU A 70 -5.31 4.61 -15.74
C LEU A 70 -6.72 4.56 -16.33
N ARG A 71 -7.75 4.56 -15.47
CA ARG A 71 -9.16 4.62 -15.90
C ARG A 71 -9.46 5.85 -16.74
N TRP A 72 -8.96 7.01 -16.32
CA TRP A 72 -9.15 8.26 -17.08
C TRP A 72 -8.46 8.21 -18.45
N LYS A 73 -7.33 7.49 -18.56
CA LYS A 73 -6.63 7.22 -19.84
C LYS A 73 -7.29 6.13 -20.70
N GLY A 74 -8.42 5.55 -20.27
CA GLY A 74 -9.17 4.54 -21.02
C GLY A 74 -8.77 3.09 -20.74
N HIS A 75 -7.92 2.83 -19.75
CA HIS A 75 -7.60 1.46 -19.32
C HIS A 75 -8.76 0.84 -18.54
N ARG A 76 -8.97 -0.46 -18.76
CA ARG A 76 -9.90 -1.24 -17.94
C ARG A 76 -9.28 -1.50 -16.59
N ILE A 77 -10.02 -1.15 -15.53
CA ILE A 77 -9.66 -1.57 -14.18
C ILE A 77 -9.99 -3.08 -14.10
N PRO A 78 -9.04 -3.94 -13.67
CA PRO A 78 -9.29 -5.35 -13.42
C PRO A 78 -10.43 -5.52 -12.41
N ALA A 79 -11.12 -6.66 -12.45
CA ALA A 79 -12.04 -6.96 -11.36
C ALA A 79 -11.24 -7.11 -10.06
N LEU A 80 -11.89 -6.88 -8.91
CA LEU A 80 -11.24 -6.99 -7.59
C LEU A 80 -10.55 -8.35 -7.38
N ILE A 81 -11.07 -9.41 -8.01
CA ILE A 81 -10.53 -10.76 -7.96
C ILE A 81 -9.23 -10.94 -8.76
N ASP A 82 -8.96 -10.05 -9.72
CA ASP A 82 -7.77 -10.05 -10.56
C ASP A 82 -6.66 -9.14 -10.00
N LEU A 83 -6.95 -8.39 -8.94
CA LEU A 83 -5.97 -7.57 -8.26
C LEU A 83 -5.20 -8.43 -7.24
N PRO A 84 -3.88 -8.24 -7.10
CA PRO A 84 -3.13 -8.84 -6.00
C PRO A 84 -3.63 -8.22 -4.68
N VAL A 85 -4.59 -8.90 -4.05
CA VAL A 85 -5.04 -8.61 -2.68
C VAL A 85 -4.21 -9.49 -1.77
N ILE A 86 -3.11 -8.94 -1.28
CA ILE A 86 -2.46 -9.49 -0.08
C ILE A 86 -2.96 -8.61 1.07
N LEU A 87 -3.88 -9.16 1.85
CA LEU A 87 -4.25 -8.67 3.17
C LEU A 87 -3.27 -9.17 4.22
#